data_AF-A0A4Z0ESA8-F1
#
_entry.id   AF-A0A4Z0ESA8-F1
#
_cell.length_a   1.000
_cell.length_b   1.000
_cell.length_c   1.000
_cell.angle_alpha   90.00
_cell.angle_beta   90.00
_cell.angle_gamma   90.00
#
_symmetry.space_group_name_H-M   'P 1'
#
loop_
_entity.id
_entity.type
_entity.pdbx_description
1 polymer ?
#
loop_
_entity_poly.entity_id
_entity_poly.type
_entity_poly.pdbx_seq_one_letter_code
_entity_poly.pdbx_strand_id
1 'polypeptide(L)'
;MLVALSLAAPAAKAQTWMVSTTPYIKLGVLDKYNALGGYTAVFIVTNERSGQEFMLTKQVAKGESGLDVLFPTEPSDPDYFKNLQGLAAQPTPGRYTWECRVNGKKAVSGHFAFPEVGNDVTVIGKKE
;
A
#
# COMPACT_ATOMS: atom_id res chain seq x y z
N MET A 1 37.97 -0.47 -55.47
CA MET A 1 36.59 -0.22 -55.00
C MET A 1 36.42 -0.96 -53.68
N LEU A 2 36.69 -0.30 -52.55
CA LEU A 2 36.54 -0.89 -51.21
C LEU A 2 35.10 -0.62 -50.73
N VAL A 3 34.32 -1.67 -50.56
CA VAL A 3 32.98 -1.58 -49.95
C VAL A 3 33.17 -1.61 -48.44
N ALA A 4 33.03 -0.45 -47.79
CA ALA A 4 33.04 -0.34 -46.34
C ALA A 4 31.74 -0.94 -45.76
N LEU A 5 31.84 -2.10 -45.11
CA LEU A 5 30.78 -2.66 -44.28
C LEU A 5 30.74 -1.89 -42.95
N SER A 6 29.93 -0.84 -42.88
CA SER A 6 29.50 -0.24 -41.61
C SER A 6 28.40 -1.10 -41.01
N LEU A 7 28.80 -2.14 -40.25
CA LEU A 7 27.91 -2.88 -39.36
C LEU A 7 27.39 -1.92 -38.28
N ALA A 8 26.18 -1.39 -38.46
CA ALA A 8 25.46 -0.72 -37.39
C ALA A 8 25.18 -1.76 -36.30
N ALA A 9 25.92 -1.68 -35.18
CA ALA A 9 25.65 -2.52 -34.03
C ALA A 9 24.21 -2.26 -33.54
N PRO A 10 23.39 -3.30 -33.33
CA PRO A 10 22.05 -3.10 -32.82
C PRO A 10 22.14 -2.45 -31.44
N ALA A 11 21.41 -1.36 -31.23
CA ALA A 11 21.33 -0.70 -29.94
C ALA A 11 20.83 -1.72 -28.90
N ALA A 12 21.72 -2.20 -28.05
CA ALA A 12 21.37 -3.08 -26.95
C ALA A 12 20.44 -2.31 -26.02
N LYS A 13 19.15 -2.64 -26.04
CA LYS A 13 18.22 -2.17 -25.01
C LYS A 13 18.53 -2.95 -23.74
N ALA A 14 19.20 -2.30 -22.79
CA ALA A 14 19.36 -2.87 -21.45
C ALA A 14 17.96 -3.24 -20.92
N GLN A 15 17.81 -4.47 -20.44
CA GLN A 15 16.60 -4.92 -19.78
C GLN A 15 16.30 -3.94 -18.63
N THR A 16 15.23 -3.16 -18.75
CA THR A 16 14.88 -2.16 -17.75
C THR A 16 13.86 -2.80 -16.80
N TRP A 17 14.21 -2.92 -15.53
CA TRP A 17 13.29 -3.39 -14.49
C TRP A 17 12.51 -2.21 -13.95
N MET A 18 11.21 -2.39 -13.78
CA MET A 18 10.37 -1.45 -13.04
C MET A 18 10.12 -2.04 -11.64
N VAL A 19 10.42 -1.27 -10.60
CA VAL A 19 10.22 -1.66 -9.20
C VAL A 19 9.17 -0.77 -8.57
N SER A 20 8.28 -1.35 -7.76
CA SER A 20 7.38 -0.54 -6.95
C SER A 20 8.19 0.17 -5.86
N THR A 21 8.05 1.49 -5.76
CA THR A 21 8.77 2.30 -4.77
C THR A 21 7.97 2.53 -3.49
N THR A 22 6.66 2.22 -3.51
CA THR A 22 5.74 2.56 -2.43
C THR A 22 5.28 1.29 -1.73
N PRO A 23 5.75 1.01 -0.48
CA PRO A 23 5.27 -0.14 0.26
C PRO A 23 3.86 0.13 0.79
N TYR A 24 3.10 -0.96 0.98
CA TYR A 24 1.76 -0.91 1.56
C TYR A 24 1.56 -2.08 2.52
N ILE A 25 0.60 -1.92 3.42
CA ILE A 25 0.13 -2.92 4.36
C ILE A 25 -1.34 -3.18 4.08
N LYS A 26 -1.72 -4.45 4.01
CA LYS A 26 -3.11 -4.86 3.92
C LYS A 26 -3.69 -5.01 5.33
N LEU A 27 -4.77 -4.29 5.62
CA LEU A 27 -5.51 -4.33 6.87
C LEU A 27 -6.91 -4.85 6.61
N GLY A 28 -7.41 -5.76 7.44
CA GLY A 28 -8.67 -6.45 7.17
C GLY A 28 -9.55 -6.64 8.39
N VAL A 29 -10.85 -6.69 8.16
CA VAL A 29 -11.85 -7.10 9.16
C VAL A 29 -12.85 -8.05 8.53
N LEU A 30 -13.21 -9.10 9.26
CA LEU A 30 -14.15 -10.13 8.82
C LEU A 30 -15.16 -10.42 9.93
N ASP A 31 -16.44 -10.19 9.66
CA ASP A 31 -17.57 -10.76 10.37
C ASP A 31 -17.71 -12.25 9.99
N LYS A 32 -16.97 -13.09 10.71
CA LYS A 32 -16.88 -14.53 10.47
C LYS A 32 -18.23 -15.24 10.38
N TYR A 33 -19.27 -14.74 11.05
CA TYR A 33 -20.58 -15.38 11.15
C TYR A 33 -21.68 -14.64 10.38
N ASN A 34 -21.36 -13.57 9.67
CA ASN A 34 -22.33 -12.70 8.99
C ASN A 34 -23.49 -12.25 9.90
N ALA A 35 -23.20 -12.07 11.20
CA ALA A 35 -24.21 -11.75 12.20
C ALA A 35 -24.57 -10.25 12.21
N LEU A 36 -23.72 -9.39 11.64
CA LEU A 36 -23.87 -7.95 11.70
C LEU A 36 -24.75 -7.38 10.58
N GLY A 37 -24.98 -8.14 9.50
CA GLY A 37 -25.59 -7.60 8.29
C GLY A 37 -24.66 -6.60 7.59
N GLY A 38 -25.19 -5.49 7.08
CA GLY A 38 -24.35 -4.40 6.56
C GLY A 38 -23.84 -3.52 7.70
N TYR A 39 -22.58 -3.08 7.64
CA TYR A 39 -21.95 -2.32 8.73
C TYR A 39 -20.95 -1.27 8.23
N THR A 40 -20.62 -0.33 9.10
CA THR A 40 -19.55 0.66 8.85
C THR A 40 -18.29 0.24 9.58
N ALA A 41 -17.19 0.14 8.84
CA ALA A 41 -15.85 -0.14 9.33
C ALA A 41 -15.00 1.14 9.26
N VAL A 42 -14.41 1.54 10.39
CA VAL A 42 -13.48 2.67 10.47
C VAL A 42 -12.11 2.14 10.83
N PHE A 43 -11.18 2.21 9.88
CA PHE A 43 -9.78 1.86 10.11
C PHE A 43 -9.04 3.11 10.57
N ILE A 44 -8.28 2.97 11.65
CA ILE A 44 -7.48 4.03 12.26
C ILE A 44 -6.06 3.50 12.35
N VAL A 45 -5.12 4.19 11.73
CA VAL A 45 -3.69 3.87 11.78
C VAL A 45 -2.96 5.01 12.47
N THR A 46 -2.19 4.68 13.51
CA THR A 46 -1.46 5.65 14.32
C THR A 46 0.03 5.44 14.12
N ASN A 47 0.74 6.49 13.71
CA ASN A 47 2.20 6.49 13.74
C ASN A 47 2.67 6.62 15.21
N GLU A 48 3.37 5.62 15.74
CA GLU A 48 3.76 5.60 17.16
C GLU A 48 4.77 6.69 17.51
N ARG A 49 5.56 7.18 16.54
CA ARG A 49 6.57 8.23 16.77
C ARG A 49 5.94 9.61 16.85
N SER A 50 5.04 9.95 15.92
CA SER A 50 4.42 11.28 15.86
C SER A 50 3.09 11.38 16.59
N GLY A 51 2.48 10.25 16.94
CA GLY A 51 1.10 10.19 17.44
C GLY A 51 0.06 10.55 16.38
N GLN A 52 0.45 10.68 15.12
CA GLN A 52 -0.45 11.11 14.05
C GLN A 52 -1.37 9.95 13.65
N GLU A 53 -2.68 10.22 13.63
CA GLU A 53 -3.70 9.29 13.20
C GLU A 53 -4.14 9.55 11.76
N PHE A 54 -4.35 8.46 11.02
CA PHE A 54 -4.92 8.46 9.69
C PHE A 54 -6.12 7.51 9.66
N MET A 55 -7.20 7.93 9.03
CA MET A 55 -8.46 7.19 9.05
C MET A 55 -8.97 6.93 7.64
N LEU A 56 -9.60 5.76 7.48
CA LEU A 56 -10.39 5.40 6.31
C LEU A 56 -11.69 4.74 6.78
N THR A 57 -12.82 5.22 6.25
CA THR A 57 -14.15 4.67 6.56
C THR A 57 -14.68 3.94 5.34
N LYS A 58 -15.16 2.71 5.55
CA LYS A 58 -15.71 1.85 4.51
C LYS A 58 -17.08 1.33 4.94
N GLN A 59 -18.01 1.31 3.99
CA GLN A 59 -19.30 0.66 4.17
C GLN A 59 -19.23 -0.76 3.62
N VAL A 60 -19.61 -1.74 4.43
CA VAL A 60 -19.76 -3.14 4.02
C VAL A 60 -21.21 -3.40 3.73
N ALA A 61 -21.50 -3.91 2.53
CA ALA A 61 -22.87 -4.18 2.13
C ALA A 61 -23.42 -5.41 2.86
N LYS A 62 -24.75 -5.48 3.00
CA LYS A 62 -25.39 -6.69 3.53
C LYS A 62 -25.09 -7.87 2.60
N GLY A 63 -24.57 -8.96 3.17
CA GLY A 63 -24.17 -10.16 2.42
C GLY A 63 -22.67 -10.25 2.17
N GLU A 64 -21.92 -9.19 2.42
CA GLU A 64 -20.46 -9.21 2.47
C GLU A 64 -20.00 -9.47 3.90
N SER A 65 -19.04 -10.39 4.06
CA SER A 65 -18.53 -10.77 5.38
C SER A 65 -17.46 -9.83 5.89
N GLY A 66 -16.78 -9.08 5.03
CA GLY A 66 -15.57 -8.38 5.40
C GLY A 66 -15.01 -7.54 4.27
N LEU A 67 -13.94 -6.82 4.58
CA LEU A 67 -13.14 -6.14 3.58
C LEU A 67 -11.67 -6.09 4.01
N ASP A 68 -10.82 -5.89 3.01
CA ASP A 68 -9.45 -5.47 3.17
C ASP A 68 -9.27 -4.04 2.64
N VAL A 69 -8.37 -3.28 3.27
CA VAL A 69 -7.92 -1.96 2.82
C VAL A 69 -6.39 -1.95 2.74
N LEU A 70 -5.84 -1.06 1.92
CA LEU A 70 -4.41 -0.85 1.80
C LEU A 70 -4.01 0.44 2.52
N PHE A 71 -2.91 0.38 3.28
CA PHE A 71 -2.33 1.53 3.97
C PHE A 71 -0.84 1.68 3.62
N PRO A 72 -0.38 2.88 3.24
CA PRO A 72 -1.18 3.98 2.68
C PRO A 72 -1.58 3.68 1.23
N THR A 73 -2.43 4.53 0.66
CA THR A 73 -2.76 4.59 -0.77
C THR A 73 -2.64 6.02 -1.26
N GLU A 74 -2.50 6.21 -2.57
CA GLU A 74 -2.37 7.53 -3.17
C GLU A 74 -3.67 8.35 -3.00
N PRO A 75 -3.59 9.69 -2.90
CA PRO A 75 -4.77 10.56 -2.80
C PRO A 75 -5.69 10.52 -4.03
N SER A 76 -5.21 9.98 -5.15
CA SER A 76 -5.97 9.72 -6.38
C SER A 76 -6.94 8.53 -6.21
N ASP A 77 -6.67 7.63 -5.26
CA ASP A 77 -7.55 6.54 -4.89
C ASP A 77 -8.71 7.10 -4.04
N PRO A 78 -9.98 6.78 -4.33
CA PRO A 78 -11.10 7.20 -3.48
C PRO A 78 -11.02 6.67 -2.04
N ASP A 79 -10.34 5.54 -1.83
CA ASP A 79 -10.21 4.83 -0.56
C ASP A 79 -8.84 5.07 0.10
N TYR A 80 -8.45 6.34 0.18
CA TYR A 80 -7.20 6.73 0.83
C TYR A 80 -7.36 7.13 2.30
N PHE A 81 -6.33 6.80 3.06
CA PHE A 81 -6.20 7.18 4.46
C PHE A 81 -5.80 8.64 4.58
N LYS A 82 -6.53 9.38 5.42
CA LYS A 82 -6.26 10.80 5.69
C LYS A 82 -6.41 11.14 7.16
N ASN A 83 -5.66 12.13 7.61
CA ASN A 83 -5.80 12.66 8.97
C ASN A 83 -6.95 13.68 9.06
N LEU A 84 -7.15 14.24 10.26
CA LEU A 84 -8.19 15.25 10.51
C LEU A 84 -8.03 16.54 9.69
N GLN A 85 -6.81 16.85 9.26
CA GLN A 85 -6.50 18.00 8.40
C GLN A 85 -6.65 17.69 6.91
N GLY A 86 -7.04 16.46 6.55
CA GLY A 86 -7.16 16.01 5.17
C GLY A 86 -5.85 15.65 4.48
N LEU A 87 -4.73 15.56 5.22
CA LEU A 87 -3.46 15.12 4.67
C LEU A 87 -3.47 13.61 4.50
N ALA A 88 -3.10 13.16 3.30
CA ALA A 88 -2.99 11.74 2.98
C ALA A 88 -1.83 11.08 3.74
N ALA A 89 -2.04 9.84 4.15
CA ALA A 89 -1.01 9.01 4.75
C ALA A 89 0.16 8.77 3.77
N GLN A 90 1.37 8.67 4.30
CA GLN A 90 2.58 8.37 3.54
C GLN A 90 3.29 7.18 4.19
N PRO A 91 4.02 6.34 3.41
CA PRO A 91 4.65 5.13 3.91
C PRO A 91 6.00 5.48 4.55
N THR A 92 5.97 6.31 5.60
CA THR A 92 7.20 6.76 6.26
C THR A 92 7.77 5.62 7.12
N PRO A 93 9.10 5.43 7.16
CA PRO A 93 9.70 4.43 8.02
C PRO A 93 9.35 4.65 9.49
N GLY A 94 8.98 3.57 10.19
CA GLY A 94 8.55 3.66 11.57
C GLY A 94 7.62 2.54 12.01
N ARG A 95 7.19 2.61 13.28
CA ARG A 95 6.24 1.69 13.89
C ARG A 95 4.85 2.31 13.90
N TYR A 96 3.85 1.46 13.72
CA TYR A 96 2.46 1.86 13.62
C TYR A 96 1.59 0.90 14.41
N THR A 97 0.58 1.43 15.07
CA THR A 97 -0.57 0.66 15.53
C THR A 97 -1.75 0.88 14.59
N TRP A 98 -2.65 -0.09 14.54
CA TRP A 98 -3.91 0.10 13.85
C TRP A 98 -5.05 -0.56 14.61
N GLU A 99 -6.25 -0.03 14.40
CA GLU A 99 -7.49 -0.66 14.81
C GLU A 99 -8.58 -0.47 13.77
N CYS A 100 -9.49 -1.42 13.71
CA CYS A 100 -10.76 -1.29 13.00
C CYS A 100 -11.88 -1.23 14.03
N ARG A 101 -12.69 -0.17 13.94
CA ARG A 101 -13.94 -0.04 14.70
C ARG A 101 -15.12 -0.39 13.80
N VAL A 102 -15.94 -1.34 14.24
CA VAL A 102 -17.20 -1.69 13.58
C VAL A 102 -18.34 -1.15 14.45
N ASN A 103 -19.21 -0.33 13.85
CA ASN A 103 -20.32 0.33 14.56
C ASN A 103 -19.86 1.05 15.85
N GLY A 104 -18.70 1.70 15.79
CA GLY A 104 -18.11 2.46 16.91
C GLY A 104 -17.37 1.62 17.96
N LYS A 105 -17.40 0.29 17.88
CA LYS A 105 -16.69 -0.61 18.81
C LYS A 105 -15.44 -1.19 18.17
N LYS A 106 -14.33 -1.25 18.91
CA LYS A 106 -13.10 -1.89 18.43
C LYS A 106 -13.34 -3.38 18.15
N ALA A 107 -13.17 -3.79 16.89
CA ALA A 107 -13.38 -5.15 16.44
C ALA A 107 -12.05 -5.92 16.31
N VAL A 108 -11.02 -5.26 15.81
CA VAL A 108 -9.67 -5.83 15.64
C VAL A 108 -8.62 -4.72 15.80
N SER A 109 -7.42 -5.09 16.23
CA SER A 109 -6.26 -4.20 16.28
C SER A 109 -4.98 -4.98 16.03
N GLY A 110 -3.94 -4.27 15.62
CA GLY A 110 -2.61 -4.84 15.45
C GLY A 110 -1.54 -3.77 15.39
N HIS A 111 -0.34 -4.19 14.99
CA HIS A 111 0.80 -3.32 14.79
C HIS A 111 1.59 -3.78 13.57
N PHE A 112 2.34 -2.87 12.95
CA PHE A 112 3.27 -3.16 11.88
C PHE A 112 4.41 -2.13 11.88
N ALA A 113 5.42 -2.37 11.05
CA ALA A 113 6.49 -1.40 10.83
C ALA A 113 6.77 -1.26 9.34
N PHE A 114 6.97 -0.02 8.89
CA PHE A 114 7.61 0.24 7.61
C PHE A 114 9.12 0.26 7.82
N PRO A 115 9.87 -0.62 7.15
CA PRO A 115 11.32 -0.58 7.19
C PRO A 115 11.87 0.68 6.49
N GLU A 116 13.07 1.10 6.87
CA GLU A 116 13.89 1.94 6.01
C GLU A 116 14.30 1.09 4.81
N VAL A 117 13.81 1.41 3.61
CA VAL A 117 14.09 0.63 2.40
C VAL A 117 14.63 1.50 1.27
N GLY A 118 15.63 0.95 0.58
CA GLY A 118 16.03 1.33 -0.77
C GLY A 118 15.84 0.14 -1.70
N ASN A 119 15.62 0.39 -2.99
CA ASN A 119 15.50 -0.67 -3.98
C ASN A 119 16.87 -1.00 -4.57
N ASP A 120 17.25 -2.28 -4.53
CA ASP A 120 18.41 -2.80 -5.26
C ASP A 120 17.96 -3.29 -6.65
N VAL A 121 18.47 -2.67 -7.71
CA VAL A 121 18.14 -3.04 -9.10
C VAL A 121 19.39 -3.57 -9.80
N THR A 122 19.38 -4.87 -10.13
CA THR A 122 20.48 -5.52 -10.86
C THR A 122 20.17 -5.57 -12.36
N VAL A 123 21.05 -4.98 -13.17
CA VAL A 123 20.99 -5.08 -14.64
C VAL A 123 21.60 -6.40 -15.09
N ILE A 124 20.82 -7.24 -15.78
CA ILE A 124 21.33 -8.47 -16.41
C ILE A 124 21.61 -8.18 -17.88
N GLY A 125 22.89 -8.17 -18.26
CA GLY A 125 23.34 -8.10 -19.66
C GLY A 125 23.65 -9.49 -20.24
N LYS A 126 23.61 -9.62 -21.57
CA LYS A 126 24.14 -10.82 -22.26
C LYS A 126 25.67 -10.87 -22.07
N LYS A 127 26.19 -12.01 -21.63
CA LYS A 127 27.62 -12.34 -21.78
C LYS A 127 27.94 -12.37 -23.28
N GLU A 128 28.96 -11.61 -23.68
CA GLU A 128 29.59 -11.71 -25.01
C GLU A 128 30.20 -13.10 -25.22
#